data_AF-A0A7X3FSH1-F1
#
_entry.id   AF-A0A7X3FSH1-F1
#
_cell.length_a   1.000
_cell.length_b   1.000
_cell.length_c   1.000
_cell.angle_alpha   90.00
_cell.angle_beta   90.00
_cell.angle_gamma   90.00
#
_symmetry.space_group_name_H-M   'P 1'
#
loop_
_entity.id
_entity.type
_entity.pdbx_description
1 polymer ?
#
loop_
_entity_poly.entity_id
_entity_poly.type
_entity_poly.pdbx_seq_one_letter_code
_entity_poly.pdbx_strand_id
1 'polypeptide(L)'
;MTEKKRDAPISYRPPEALREEFRARVEKSGLSVSAFITQSVFADDAPRQARRAPIEQQQVARLLAETAALHDRLRALGDADRVDPALFDAAVRDLHDIRAALLSALGRRP
;
A
#
# COMPACT_ATOMS: atom_id res chain seq x y z
N MET A 1 -18.18 27.31 18.51
CA MET A 1 -16.83 27.06 17.96
C MET A 1 -16.84 27.59 16.54
N THR A 2 -16.19 28.71 16.26
CA THR A 2 -16.21 29.39 14.96
C THR A 2 -15.49 28.54 13.91
N GLU A 3 -16.18 28.17 12.85
CA GLU A 3 -15.61 27.53 11.66
C GLU A 3 -14.56 28.47 11.06
N LYS A 4 -13.28 28.15 11.25
CA LYS A 4 -12.18 28.84 10.56
C LYS A 4 -12.30 28.52 9.07
N LYS A 5 -12.87 29.46 8.31
CA LYS A 5 -12.84 29.46 6.85
C LYS A 5 -11.37 29.38 6.42
N ARG A 6 -10.98 28.28 5.78
CA ARG A 6 -9.59 28.07 5.33
C ARG A 6 -9.26 29.13 4.28
N ASP A 7 -8.08 29.72 4.39
CA ASP A 7 -7.59 30.67 3.40
C ASP A 7 -7.51 30.02 2.01
N ALA A 8 -7.60 30.85 0.97
CA ALA A 8 -7.56 30.38 -0.41
C ALA A 8 -6.22 29.66 -0.70
N PRO A 9 -6.23 28.61 -1.54
CA PRO A 9 -5.00 27.89 -1.90
C PRO A 9 -3.98 28.81 -2.58
N ILE A 10 -2.70 28.60 -2.27
CA ILE A 10 -1.60 29.23 -3.00
C ILE A 10 -1.50 28.56 -4.38
N SER A 11 -1.78 29.33 -5.44
CA SER A 11 -1.65 28.85 -6.83
C SER A 11 -0.22 29.02 -7.31
N TYR A 12 0.42 27.92 -7.71
CA TYR A 12 1.73 27.94 -8.34
C TYR A 12 1.64 27.46 -9.79
N ARG A 13 2.21 28.25 -10.71
CA ARG A 13 2.31 27.90 -12.13
C ARG A 13 3.78 27.87 -12.53
N PRO A 14 4.35 26.68 -12.82
CA PRO A 14 5.73 26.58 -13.30
C PRO A 14 5.91 27.35 -14.63
N PRO A 15 7.08 27.95 -14.85
CA PRO A 15 7.49 28.46 -16.15
C PRO A 15 7.32 27.39 -17.23
N GLU A 16 7.02 27.79 -18.46
CA GLU A 16 6.72 26.85 -19.55
C GLU A 16 7.85 25.83 -19.79
N ALA A 17 9.09 26.31 -19.82
CA ALA A 17 10.28 25.47 -19.99
C ALA A 17 10.46 24.40 -18.89
N LEU A 18 9.93 24.64 -17.69
CA LEU A 18 10.10 23.75 -16.53
C LEU A 18 8.85 22.89 -16.27
N ARG A 19 7.79 23.03 -17.06
CA ARG A 19 6.50 22.40 -16.79
C ARG A 19 6.56 20.88 -16.89
N GLU A 20 7.25 20.36 -17.90
CA GLU A 20 7.41 18.92 -18.10
C GLU A 20 8.30 18.31 -17.04
N GLU A 21 9.43 18.97 -16.75
CA GLU A 21 10.33 18.56 -15.69
C GLU A 21 9.63 18.52 -14.33
N PHE A 22 8.83 19.55 -14.01
CA PHE A 22 8.05 19.59 -12.78
C PHE A 22 7.09 18.40 -12.68
N ARG A 23 6.35 18.10 -13.76
CA ARG A 23 5.43 16.95 -13.81
C ARG A 23 6.17 15.63 -13.62
N ALA A 24 7.30 15.44 -14.29
CA ALA A 24 8.11 14.23 -14.18
C ALA A 24 8.64 14.01 -12.75
N ARG A 25 9.07 15.09 -12.08
CA ARG A 25 9.53 15.03 -10.69
C ARG A 25 8.40 14.71 -9.71
N VAL A 26 7.21 15.31 -9.90
CA VAL A 26 6.02 14.99 -9.08
C VAL A 26 5.63 13.52 -9.25
N GLU A 27 5.52 13.03 -10.49
CA GLU A 27 5.16 11.64 -10.77
C GLU A 27 6.17 10.67 -10.13
N LYS A 28 7.46 10.92 -10.32
CA LYS A 28 8.54 10.11 -9.74
C LYS A 28 8.50 10.10 -8.20
N SER A 29 8.04 11.18 -7.57
CA SER A 29 7.93 11.27 -6.11
C SER A 29 6.79 10.43 -5.54
N GLY A 30 5.76 10.12 -6.33
CA GLY A 30 4.53 9.48 -5.87
C GLY A 30 3.70 10.34 -4.89
N LEU A 31 4.02 11.63 -4.74
CA LEU A 31 3.32 12.57 -3.87
C LEU A 31 2.26 13.36 -4.64
N SER A 32 1.28 13.92 -3.91
CA SER A 32 0.45 14.99 -4.48
C SER A 32 1.31 16.23 -4.77
N VAL A 33 0.92 17.04 -5.76
CA VAL A 33 1.64 18.27 -6.13
C VAL A 33 1.92 19.18 -4.93
N SER A 34 0.92 19.37 -4.06
CA SER A 34 1.05 20.19 -2.86
C SER A 34 2.07 19.61 -1.86
N ALA A 35 2.04 18.28 -1.66
CA ALA A 35 3.00 17.59 -0.79
C ALA A 35 4.43 17.64 -1.37
N PHE A 36 4.57 17.45 -2.69
CA PHE A 36 5.86 17.56 -3.38
C PHE A 36 6.46 18.97 -3.23
N ILE A 37 5.67 20.02 -3.44
CA ILE A 37 6.12 21.41 -3.25
C ILE A 37 6.49 21.65 -1.79
N THR A 38 5.66 21.22 -0.84
CA THR A 38 5.90 21.41 0.59
C THR A 38 7.21 20.75 1.01
N GLN A 39 7.42 19.49 0.63
CA GLN A 39 8.67 18.77 0.92
C GLN A 39 9.88 19.44 0.25
N SER A 40 9.74 19.87 -1.01
CA SER A 40 10.84 20.49 -1.76
C SER A 40 11.24 21.87 -1.20
N VAL A 41 10.29 22.62 -0.65
CA VAL A 41 10.51 23.99 -0.15
C VAL A 41 10.94 23.99 1.31
N PHE A 42 10.31 23.17 2.15
CA PHE A 42 10.50 23.23 3.60
C PHE A 42 11.41 22.13 4.15
N ALA A 43 11.86 21.18 3.31
CA ALA A 43 12.60 19.98 3.72
C ALA A 43 11.89 19.19 4.84
N ASP A 44 10.59 19.43 5.00
CA ASP A 44 9.76 18.81 6.01
C ASP A 44 9.23 17.52 5.39
N ASP A 45 9.40 16.40 6.08
CA ASP A 45 8.82 15.13 5.65
C ASP A 45 7.32 15.35 5.55
N ALA A 46 6.80 15.39 4.31
CA ALA A 46 5.40 15.70 4.04
C ALA A 46 4.51 14.95 5.05
N PRO A 47 3.53 15.64 5.67
CA PRO A 47 2.76 15.06 6.76
C PRO A 47 2.22 13.70 6.29
N ARG A 48 2.30 12.70 7.18
CA ARG A 48 1.96 11.27 6.97
C ARG A 48 0.47 11.03 6.62
N GLN A 49 -0.14 11.90 5.84
CA GLN A 49 -1.54 11.87 5.50
C GLN A 49 -1.70 11.21 4.13
N ALA A 50 -2.06 9.93 4.21
CA ALA A 50 -2.62 9.12 3.13
C ALA A 50 -1.74 9.07 1.87
N ARG A 51 -0.57 8.43 1.99
CA ARG A 51 -0.08 7.62 0.87
C ARG A 51 -1.23 6.69 0.51
N ARG A 52 -1.91 6.93 -0.63
CA ARG A 52 -2.50 5.80 -1.36
C ARG A 52 -1.36 4.80 -1.47
N ALA A 53 -1.51 3.64 -0.83
CA ALA A 53 -0.56 2.55 -1.01
C ALA A 53 -0.31 2.45 -2.53
N PRO A 54 0.95 2.49 -3.00
CA PRO A 54 1.29 2.22 -4.39
C PRO A 54 0.44 1.05 -4.90
N ILE A 55 0.05 1.05 -6.18
CA ILE A 55 -0.82 0.01 -6.76
C ILE A 55 -0.33 -1.39 -6.37
N GLU A 56 0.99 -1.58 -6.32
CA GLU A 56 1.67 -2.78 -5.84
C GLU A 56 1.31 -3.15 -4.39
N GLN A 57 1.31 -2.20 -3.44
CA GLN A 57 0.92 -2.46 -2.05
C GLN A 57 -0.57 -2.81 -1.91
N GLN A 58 -1.44 -2.24 -2.75
CA GLN A 58 -2.86 -2.62 -2.76
C GLN A 58 -3.05 -4.05 -3.30
N GLN A 59 -2.31 -4.42 -4.34
CA GLN A 59 -2.29 -5.79 -4.87
C GLN A 59 -1.75 -6.79 -3.85
N VAL A 60 -0.67 -6.47 -3.14
CA VAL A 60 -0.12 -7.31 -2.07
C VAL A 60 -1.11 -7.47 -0.91
N ALA A 61 -1.80 -6.38 -0.50
CA ALA A 61 -2.83 -6.47 0.53
C ALA A 61 -4.05 -7.31 0.10
N ARG A 62 -4.42 -7.27 -1.18
CA ARG A 62 -5.46 -8.13 -1.76
C ARG A 62 -5.03 -9.61 -1.73
N LEU A 63 -3.82 -9.91 -2.19
CA LEU A 63 -3.28 -11.28 -2.14
C LEU A 63 -3.23 -11.82 -0.71
N LEU A 64 -2.91 -10.97 0.27
CA LEU A 64 -2.92 -11.35 1.68
C LEU A 64 -4.33 -11.78 2.15
N ALA A 65 -5.36 -11.04 1.75
CA ALA A 65 -6.75 -11.39 2.06
C ALA A 65 -7.19 -12.68 1.35
N GLU A 66 -6.82 -12.85 0.09
CA GLU A 66 -7.10 -14.08 -0.68
C GLU A 66 -6.41 -15.31 -0.05
N THR A 67 -5.17 -15.16 0.45
CA THR A 67 -4.43 -16.22 1.15
C THR A 67 -5.12 -16.63 2.45
N ALA A 68 -5.66 -15.68 3.21
CA ALA A 68 -6.44 -15.98 4.42
C ALA A 68 -7.73 -16.76 4.09
N ALA A 69 -8.47 -16.33 3.05
CA ALA A 69 -9.68 -17.04 2.62
C ALA A 69 -9.38 -18.46 2.11
N LEU A 70 -8.23 -18.68 1.47
CA LEU A 70 -7.78 -20.02 1.08
C LEU A 70 -7.46 -20.90 2.30
N HIS A 71 -6.81 -20.33 3.32
CA HIS A 71 -6.55 -21.06 4.57
C HIS A 71 -7.84 -21.52 5.25
N ASP A 72 -8.86 -20.65 5.32
CA ASP A 72 -10.16 -20.99 5.92
C ASP A 72 -10.87 -22.13 5.15
N ARG A 73 -10.86 -22.06 3.81
CA ARG A 73 -11.43 -23.12 2.96
C ARG A 73 -10.66 -24.43 3.08
N LEU A 74 -9.33 -24.36 3.14
CA LEU A 74 -8.49 -25.52 3.32
C LEU A 74 -8.79 -26.18 4.67
N ARG A 75 -8.85 -25.40 5.76
CA ARG A 75 -9.20 -25.91 7.09
C ARG A 75 -10.55 -26.62 7.11
N ALA A 76 -11.57 -26.05 6.46
CA ALA A 76 -12.89 -26.67 6.33
C ALA A 76 -12.86 -28.00 5.55
N LEU A 77 -11.90 -28.19 4.63
CA LEU A 77 -11.68 -29.45 3.92
C LEU A 77 -10.89 -30.45 4.76
N GLY A 78 -9.93 -30.00 5.57
CA GLY A 78 -9.13 -30.85 6.45
C GLY A 78 -9.93 -31.59 7.52
N ASP A 79 -11.09 -31.02 7.91
CA ASP A 79 -12.05 -31.67 8.81
C ASP A 79 -12.79 -32.85 8.14
N ALA A 80 -12.61 -33.08 6.84
CA ALA A 80 -13.16 -34.24 6.13
C ALA A 80 -12.19 -35.42 6.15
N ASP A 81 -12.70 -36.61 6.50
CA ASP A 81 -11.98 -37.90 6.62
C ASP A 81 -11.30 -38.42 5.34
N ARG A 82 -11.28 -37.64 4.26
CA ARG A 82 -10.79 -38.03 2.92
C ARG A 82 -9.53 -37.28 2.48
N VAL A 83 -8.98 -36.41 3.32
CA VAL A 83 -7.79 -35.63 2.97
C VAL A 83 -6.54 -36.34 3.48
N ASP A 84 -5.53 -36.49 2.63
CA ASP A 84 -4.20 -36.94 3.05
C ASP A 84 -3.61 -35.93 4.05
N PRO A 85 -3.37 -36.34 5.32
CA PRO A 85 -2.86 -35.43 6.35
C PRO A 85 -1.51 -34.80 5.99
N ALA A 86 -0.64 -35.53 5.30
CA ALA A 86 0.68 -35.02 4.93
C ALA A 86 0.58 -33.92 3.87
N LEU A 87 -0.32 -34.09 2.90
CA LEU A 87 -0.59 -33.10 1.87
C LEU A 87 -1.29 -31.86 2.45
N PHE A 88 -2.22 -32.06 3.39
CA PHE A 88 -2.88 -30.98 4.12
C PHE A 88 -1.87 -30.11 4.88
N ASP A 89 -1.00 -30.75 5.68
CA ASP A 89 0.00 -30.04 6.46
C ASP A 89 1.00 -29.30 5.56
N ALA A 90 1.35 -29.86 4.41
CA ALA A 90 2.19 -29.17 3.42
C ALA A 90 1.52 -27.91 2.88
N ALA A 91 0.26 -28.01 2.46
CA ALA A 91 -0.49 -26.86 1.95
C ALA A 91 -0.68 -25.76 3.01
N VAL A 92 -0.89 -26.12 4.29
CA VAL A 92 -0.97 -25.15 5.39
C VAL A 92 0.37 -24.44 5.60
N ARG A 93 1.50 -25.16 5.55
CA ARG A 93 2.84 -24.57 5.64
C ARG A 93 3.10 -23.60 4.49
N ASP A 94 2.82 -24.01 3.25
CA ASP A 94 3.02 -23.16 2.08
C ASP A 94 2.21 -21.85 2.16
N LEU A 95 0.95 -21.92 2.61
CA LEU A 95 0.14 -20.73 2.85
C LEU A 95 0.70 -19.82 3.93
N HIS A 96 1.29 -20.39 4.99
CA HIS A 96 1.95 -19.63 6.04
C HIS A 96 3.18 -18.87 5.51
N ASP A 97 3.99 -19.53 4.68
CA ASP A 97 5.19 -18.94 4.08
C ASP A 97 4.83 -17.82 3.09
N ILE A 98 3.81 -18.03 2.26
CA ILE A 98 3.26 -16.99 1.37
C ILE A 98 2.77 -15.79 2.18
N ARG A 99 2.02 -16.02 3.27
CA ARG A 99 1.53 -14.96 4.16
C ARG A 99 2.69 -14.17 4.77
N ALA A 100 3.74 -14.85 5.23
CA ALA A 100 4.92 -14.21 5.82
C ALA A 100 5.67 -13.33 4.80
N ALA A 101 5.79 -13.81 3.55
CA ALA A 101 6.38 -13.03 2.46
C ALA A 101 5.55 -11.78 2.13
N LEU A 102 4.22 -11.90 2.07
CA LEU A 102 3.32 -10.76 1.80
C LEU A 102 3.34 -9.73 2.93
N LEU A 103 3.37 -10.16 4.20
CA LEU A 103 3.50 -9.26 5.35
C LEU A 103 4.84 -8.52 5.32
N SER A 104 5.93 -9.22 5.00
CA SER A 104 7.26 -8.62 4.83
C SER A 104 7.28 -7.59 3.70
N ALA A 105 6.65 -7.88 2.55
CA ALA A 105 6.52 -6.97 1.42
C ALA A 105 5.70 -5.70 1.77
N LEU A 106 4.76 -5.80 2.72
CA LEU A 106 4.02 -4.66 3.28
C LEU A 106 4.77 -3.93 4.41
N GLY A 107 5.99 -4.35 4.76
CA GLY A 107 6.75 -3.80 5.87
C GLY A 107 6.18 -4.14 7.26
N ARG A 108 5.39 -5.21 7.36
CA ARG A 108 4.80 -5.72 8.60
C ARG A 108 5.57 -6.94 9.08
N ARG A 109 5.49 -7.22 10.39
CA ARG A 109 6.03 -8.48 10.94
C ARG A 109 5.07 -9.64 10.63
N PRO A 110 5.59 -10.81 10.23
CA PRO A 110 4.80 -12.00 9.96
C PRO A 110 4.10 -12.57 11.19
#